data_AF-A0A2K3L5X7-F1
#
_entry.id   AF-A0A2K3L5X7-F1
#
_cell.length_a   1.000
_cell.length_b   1.000
_cell.length_c   1.000
_cell.angle_alpha   90.00
_cell.angle_beta   90.00
_cell.angle_gamma   90.00
#
_symmetry.space_group_name_H-M   'P 1'
#
loop_
_entity.id
_entity.type
_entity.pdbx_description
1 polymer ?
#
loop_
_entity_poly.entity_id
_entity_poly.type
_entity_poly.pdbx_seq_one_letter_code
_entity_poly.pdbx_strand_id
1 'polypeptide(L)'
;MTSGARLPTWKERENNKRRERRRRAIAAKIFSGLRMYGNFRLPKHCDNNEVLKALCNDAGWTVEPDGQQTLSIKGVFGVRHV
;
A
#
# COMPACT_ATOMS: atom_id res chain seq x y z
N MET A 1 -30.15 -4.70 -4.66
CA MET A 1 -30.16 -5.97 -5.42
C MET A 1 -28.73 -6.49 -5.45
N THR A 2 -28.41 -7.53 -4.68
CA THR A 2 -27.05 -8.08 -4.68
C THR A 2 -26.94 -8.99 -5.90
N SER A 3 -26.13 -8.62 -6.87
CA SER A 3 -25.83 -9.48 -8.01
C SER A 3 -25.14 -10.74 -7.46
N GLY A 4 -25.80 -11.89 -7.53
CA GLY A 4 -25.23 -13.17 -7.12
C GLY A 4 -23.87 -13.36 -7.77
N ALA A 5 -22.81 -13.32 -6.96
CA ALA A 5 -21.45 -13.43 -7.45
C ALA A 5 -21.26 -14.83 -8.04
N ARG A 6 -21.18 -14.92 -9.37
CA ARG A 6 -20.81 -16.14 -10.09
C ARG A 6 -19.56 -16.73 -9.44
N LEU A 7 -19.59 -18.01 -9.14
CA LEU A 7 -18.41 -18.75 -8.69
C LEU A 7 -17.33 -18.64 -9.77
N PRO A 8 -16.15 -18.07 -9.45
CA PRO A 8 -15.12 -17.89 -10.45
C PRO A 8 -14.65 -19.25 -10.96
N THR A 9 -14.51 -19.36 -12.28
CA THR A 9 -13.99 -20.56 -12.93
C THR A 9 -12.54 -20.81 -12.50
N TRP A 10 -12.07 -22.05 -12.67
CA TRP A 10 -10.68 -22.40 -12.31
C TRP A 10 -9.65 -21.52 -13.03
N LYS A 11 -9.89 -21.21 -14.31
CA LYS A 11 -9.06 -20.31 -15.13
C LYS A 11 -9.04 -18.88 -14.59
N GLU A 12 -10.18 -18.35 -14.15
CA GLU A 12 -10.25 -17.02 -13.52
C GLU A 12 -9.51 -16.97 -12.18
N ARG A 13 -9.63 -18.03 -11.37
CA ARG A 13 -8.88 -18.13 -10.10
C ARG A 13 -7.38 -18.16 -10.35
N GLU A 14 -6.93 -18.91 -11.36
CA GLU A 14 -5.51 -18.98 -11.71
C GLU A 14 -4.99 -17.64 -12.23
N ASN A 15 -5.75 -16.96 -13.09
CA ASN A 15 -5.43 -15.61 -13.57
C ASN A 15 -5.36 -14.60 -12.41
N ASN A 16 -6.28 -14.67 -11.46
CA ASN A 16 -6.24 -13.83 -10.25
C ASN A 16 -5.01 -14.14 -9.39
N LYS A 17 -4.65 -15.42 -9.20
CA LYS A 17 -3.41 -15.80 -8.50
C LYS A 17 -2.17 -15.24 -9.21
N ARG A 18 -2.11 -15.33 -10.54
CA ARG A 18 -0.99 -14.80 -11.33
C ARG A 18 -0.90 -13.28 -11.24
N ARG A 19 -2.04 -12.59 -11.37
CA ARG A 19 -2.13 -11.13 -11.21
C ARG A 19 -1.67 -10.71 -9.83
N GLU A 20 -2.13 -11.42 -8.79
CA GLU A 20 -1.77 -11.13 -7.41
C GLU A 20 -0.28 -11.34 -7.14
N ARG A 21 0.32 -12.43 -7.65
CA ARG A 21 1.77 -12.64 -7.58
C ARG A 21 2.55 -11.53 -8.28
N ARG A 22 2.13 -11.12 -9.49
CA ARG A 22 2.76 -10.01 -10.21
C ARG A 22 2.63 -8.69 -9.42
N ARG A 23 1.45 -8.37 -8.89
CA ARG A 23 1.22 -7.19 -8.04
C ARG A 23 2.16 -7.20 -6.83
N ARG A 24 2.25 -8.32 -6.11
CA ARG A 24 3.12 -8.47 -4.94
C ARG A 24 4.60 -8.37 -5.28
N ALA A 25 5.03 -8.93 -6.40
CA ALA A 25 6.42 -8.82 -6.85
C ALA A 25 6.80 -7.37 -7.17
N ILE A 26 5.91 -6.59 -7.79
CA ILE A 26 6.13 -5.17 -8.06
C ILE A 26 6.20 -4.38 -6.75
N ALA A 27 5.23 -4.59 -5.85
CA ALA A 27 5.23 -3.92 -4.54
C ALA A 27 6.51 -4.21 -3.74
N ALA A 28 6.97 -5.47 -3.72
CA ALA A 28 8.21 -5.84 -3.07
C ALA A 28 9.44 -5.09 -3.64
N LYS A 29 9.52 -4.93 -4.97
CA LYS A 29 10.59 -4.15 -5.60
C LYS A 29 10.54 -2.67 -5.19
N ILE A 30 9.34 -2.08 -5.14
CA ILE A 30 9.15 -0.69 -4.70
C ILE A 30 9.58 -0.51 -3.25
N PHE A 31 9.09 -1.36 -2.33
CA PHE A 31 9.44 -1.28 -0.91
C PHE A 31 10.93 -1.52 -0.67
N SER A 32 11.58 -2.42 -1.42
CA SER A 32 13.03 -2.60 -1.37
C SER A 32 13.77 -1.33 -1.79
N GLY A 33 13.35 -0.67 -2.87
CA GLY A 33 13.93 0.59 -3.32
C GLY A 33 13.75 1.72 -2.30
N LEU A 34 12.54 1.86 -1.75
CA LEU A 34 12.24 2.85 -0.72
C LEU A 34 13.07 2.65 0.56
N ARG A 35 13.33 1.41 0.97
CA ARG A 35 14.20 1.12 2.13
C ARG A 35 15.65 1.48 1.87
N MET A 36 16.15 1.32 0.64
CA MET A 36 17.53 1.61 0.29
C MET A 36 17.77 3.11 0.05
N TYR A 37 16.83 3.79 -0.60
CA TYR A 37 17.03 5.16 -1.12
C TYR A 37 16.12 6.21 -0.50
N GLY A 38 15.06 5.83 0.22
CA GLY A 38 14.07 6.77 0.76
C GLY A 38 14.55 7.58 1.96
N ASN A 39 15.77 7.33 2.45
CA ASN A 39 16.40 8.04 3.57
C ASN A 39 15.51 8.16 4.84
N PHE A 40 14.55 7.25 4.98
CA PHE A 40 13.66 7.21 6.13
C PHE A 40 14.42 6.73 7.36
N ARG A 41 14.23 7.39 8.51
CA ARG A 41 14.78 6.98 9.81
C ARG A 41 14.00 5.77 10.37
N LEU A 42 13.97 4.67 9.62
CA LEU A 42 13.25 3.45 9.98
C LEU A 42 14.16 2.47 10.73
N PRO A 43 13.61 1.67 11.67
CA PRO A 43 14.34 0.59 12.32
C PRO A 43 14.89 -0.43 11.31
N LYS A 44 16.00 -1.10 11.66
CA LYS A 44 16.65 -2.13 10.83
C LYS A 44 15.70 -3.27 10.42
N HIS A 45 14.69 -3.56 11.25
CA HIS A 45 13.65 -4.56 11.01
C HIS A 45 12.26 -3.92 10.80
N CYS A 46 12.16 -2.89 9.96
CA CYS A 46 10.85 -2.30 9.67
C CYS A 46 9.97 -3.19 8.78
N ASP A 47 8.65 -3.11 9.00
CA ASP A 47 7.64 -3.76 8.16
C ASP A 47 7.19 -2.85 7.00
N ASN A 48 6.57 -3.42 5.95
CA ASN A 48 6.14 -2.64 4.77
C ASN A 48 5.12 -1.53 5.11
N ASN A 49 4.30 -1.74 6.14
CA ASN A 49 3.35 -0.74 6.60
C ASN A 49 4.05 0.47 7.24
N GLU A 50 5.20 0.26 7.90
CA GLU A 50 5.98 1.36 8.49
C GLU A 50 6.67 2.17 7.40
N VAL A 51 7.19 1.51 6.36
CA VAL A 51 7.73 2.17 5.16
C VAL A 51 6.65 3.02 4.50
N LEU A 52 5.43 2.49 4.36
CA LEU A 52 4.32 3.22 3.76
C LEU A 52 3.90 4.43 4.60
N LYS A 53 3.83 4.28 5.93
CA LYS A 53 3.54 5.39 6.85
C LYS A 53 4.60 6.49 6.77
N ALA A 54 5.88 6.12 6.73
CA ALA A 54 6.98 7.07 6.57
C ALA A 54 6.88 7.83 5.24
N LEU A 55 6.58 7.13 4.14
CA LEU A 55 6.35 7.74 2.83
C LEU A 55 5.15 8.70 2.85
N CYS A 56 4.02 8.31 3.45
CA CYS A 56 2.85 9.16 3.56
C CYS A 56 3.16 10.43 4.37
N ASN A 57 3.85 10.30 5.51
CA ASN A 57 4.24 11.45 6.32
C ASN A 57 5.18 12.41 5.57
N ASP A 58 6.15 11.87 4.82
CA ASP A 58 7.07 12.67 4.00
C ASP A 58 6.33 13.43 2.88
N ALA A 59 5.33 12.79 2.28
CA ALA A 59 4.43 13.39 1.30
C ALA A 59 3.40 14.37 1.89
N GLY A 60 3.38 14.57 3.22
CA GLY A 60 2.42 15.46 3.90
C GLY A 60 1.01 14.86 4.05
N TRP A 61 0.89 13.54 4.01
CA TRP A 61 -0.37 12.82 4.22
C TRP A 61 -0.40 12.20 5.61
N THR A 62 -1.55 12.30 6.27
CA THR A 62 -1.76 11.70 7.59
C THR A 62 -2.41 10.33 7.44
N VAL A 63 -1.79 9.29 8.02
CA VAL A 63 -2.34 7.93 8.04
C VAL A 63 -3.08 7.72 9.35
N GLU A 64 -4.41 7.73 9.30
CA GLU A 64 -5.25 7.42 10.46
C GLU A 64 -5.55 5.91 10.53
N PRO A 65 -5.42 5.28 11.71
CA PRO A 65 -5.81 3.88 11.90
C PRO A 65 -7.34 3.76 12.05
N ASP A 66 -8.06 3.73 10.93
CA ASP A 66 -9.54 3.73 10.91
C ASP A 66 -10.20 2.37 11.24
N GLY A 67 -9.53 1.49 11.99
CA GLY A 67 -10.08 0.19 12.43
C GLY A 67 -10.42 -0.83 11.33
N GLN A 68 -10.43 -0.44 10.06
CA GLN A 68 -10.54 -1.31 8.89
C GLN A 68 -9.14 -1.59 8.33
N GLN A 69 -8.95 -2.77 7.70
CA GLN A 69 -7.70 -3.16 7.03
C GLN A 69 -7.31 -2.23 5.86
N THR A 70 -8.07 -1.17 5.62
CA THR A 70 -7.88 -0.17 4.58
C THR A 70 -7.31 1.09 5.22
N LEU A 71 -6.10 1.49 4.82
CA LEU A 71 -5.51 2.76 5.24
C LEU A 71 -6.25 3.90 4.50
N SER A 72 -7.02 4.69 5.23
CA SER A 72 -7.60 5.92 4.70
C SER A 72 -6.52 7.01 4.72
N ILE A 73 -6.04 7.40 3.54
CA ILE A 73 -5.07 8.48 3.40
C ILE A 73 -5.87 9.78 3.31
N LYS A 74 -5.86 10.57 4.38
CA LYS A 74 -6.40 11.94 4.36
C LYS A 74 -5.27 12.86 3.91
N GLY A 75 -5.39 13.37 2.68
CA GLY A 75 -4.50 14.41 2.19
C GLY A 75 -4.75 15.70 2.98
N VAL A 76 -3.74 16.19 3.69
CA VAL A 76 -3.78 17.54 4.25
C VAL A 76 -3.46 18.48 3.08
N PHE A 77 -4.47 18.89 2.31
CA PHE A 77 -4.34 20.04 1.41
C PHE A 77 -4.31 21.32 2.27
N GLY A 78 -3.26 21.46 3.08
CA GLY A 78 -2.94 22.63 3.89
C GLY A 78 -1.72 23.30 3.28
N VAL A 79 -1.99 24.30 2.44
CA VAL A 79 -1.10 25.37 1.97
C VAL A 79 0.29 25.36 2.63
N ARG A 80 1.30 24.81 1.95
CA ARG A 80 2.69 25.25 2.18
C ARG A 80 2.82 26.60 1.49
N HIS A 81 2.53 27.67 2.22
CA HIS A 81 3.03 28.99 1.87
C HIS A 81 4.55 28.93 1.98
N VAL A 82 5.21 28.99 0.83
CA VAL A 82 6.47 29.71 0.64
C VAL A 82 6.23 30.71 -0.48
#